data_AF-A0A9E3CEC9-F1
#
_entry.id   AF-A0A9E3CEC9-F1
#
_cell.length_a   1.000
_cell.length_b   1.000
_cell.length_c   1.000
_cell.angle_alpha   90.00
_cell.angle_beta   90.00
_cell.angle_gamma   90.00
#
_symmetry.space_group_name_H-M   'P 1'
#
loop_
_entity.id
_entity.type
_entity.pdbx_description
1 polymer ?
#
loop_
_entity_poly.entity_id
_entity_poly.type
_entity_poly.pdbx_seq_one_letter_code
_entity_poly.pdbx_strand_id
1 'polypeptide(L)'
;MPLLWLSLTAQADITVLPSRAAAPATVPATQAQCFQVQFLLRLPGLEALHFIGAVKSLRDIPAGDDAGIGQRIVELSEQAVTLRRDEARAFAALAPLLKAMGATPSLQSWAASEADRLGRPMQYSKDEQRQAKTEPQVAAILATLDEADALKTDTDAHLHDLALWLSLTRGPAALWAADVGELTAALHVALADHEEPRLAISVARRLRDTAPPGAPAAVRDALGLLVPKGGNLSGLVPVVTANVPAHSLAQAHDALLAAFAAKGLVAPEDVPKAPVDK
;
A
#
# COMPACT_ATOMS: atom_id res chain seq x y z
N MET A 1 0.32 8.68 79.92
CA MET A 1 -1.02 8.94 80.51
C MET A 1 -1.52 10.26 79.92
N PRO A 2 -2.78 10.39 79.48
CA PRO A 2 -3.30 9.96 78.17
C PRO A 2 -4.06 11.07 77.38
N LEU A 3 -4.65 10.69 76.22
CA LEU A 3 -5.79 11.28 75.43
C LEU A 3 -5.44 12.37 74.38
N LEU A 4 -5.50 12.09 73.06
CA LEU A 4 -6.67 12.03 72.13
C LEU A 4 -7.39 13.39 72.02
N TRP A 5 -7.47 14.03 70.85
CA TRP A 5 -8.47 13.86 69.75
C TRP A 5 -7.86 14.41 68.42
N LEU A 6 -7.76 13.68 67.29
CA LEU A 6 -8.73 13.30 66.24
C LEU A 6 -9.35 14.44 65.38
N SER A 7 -8.99 14.45 64.08
CA SER A 7 -9.85 14.67 62.89
C SER A 7 -8.98 14.39 61.65
N LEU A 8 -8.99 13.18 61.08
CA LEU A 8 -9.89 12.66 60.02
C LEU A 8 -9.87 13.47 58.71
N THR A 9 -9.02 13.08 57.76
CA THR A 9 -9.33 13.12 56.32
C THR A 9 -8.73 11.90 55.65
N ALA A 10 -9.57 11.25 54.84
CA ALA A 10 -9.41 9.91 54.33
C ALA A 10 -8.23 9.72 53.38
N GLN A 11 -7.65 8.53 53.46
CA GLN A 11 -6.75 7.93 52.48
C GLN A 11 -7.45 7.81 51.12
N ALA A 12 -6.79 8.32 50.08
CA ALA A 12 -6.82 7.71 48.76
C ALA A 12 -5.38 7.23 48.49
N ASP A 13 -5.11 5.98 48.84
CA ASP A 13 -3.93 5.27 48.33
C ASP A 13 -4.12 5.06 46.83
N ILE A 14 -3.66 6.03 46.04
CA ILE A 14 -3.44 5.82 44.61
C ILE A 14 -2.24 4.89 44.52
N THR A 15 -2.52 3.59 44.44
CA THR A 15 -1.55 2.63 43.94
C THR A 15 -1.28 3.02 42.49
N VAL A 16 -0.22 3.80 42.27
CA VAL A 16 0.31 4.04 40.93
C VAL A 16 0.85 2.69 40.47
N LEU A 17 0.01 1.91 39.80
CA LEU A 17 0.46 0.85 38.92
C LEU A 17 1.47 1.51 37.98
N PRO A 18 2.72 1.02 37.88
CA PRO A 18 3.63 1.57 36.90
C PRO A 18 2.96 1.40 35.54
N SER A 19 2.62 2.53 34.92
CA SER A 19 2.32 2.58 33.50
C SER A 19 3.45 1.83 32.83
N ARG A 20 3.14 0.65 32.32
CA ARG A 20 4.07 -0.12 31.52
C ARG A 20 4.32 0.77 30.32
N ALA A 21 5.41 1.54 30.35
CA ALA A 21 5.89 2.25 29.19
C ALA A 21 5.94 1.21 28.08
N ALA A 22 5.03 1.32 27.13
CA ALA A 22 5.04 0.47 25.96
C ALA A 22 6.33 0.85 25.23
N ALA A 23 7.40 0.09 25.50
CA ALA A 23 8.60 0.15 24.69
C ALA A 23 8.14 0.00 23.24
N PRO A 24 8.44 0.96 22.35
CA PRO A 24 8.02 0.84 20.97
C PRO A 24 8.72 -0.41 20.45
N ALA A 25 7.96 -1.48 20.19
CA ALA A 25 8.46 -2.66 19.50
C ALA A 25 8.64 -2.27 18.02
N THR A 26 9.61 -1.40 17.76
CA THR A 26 9.97 -0.95 16.42
C THR A 26 10.43 -2.16 15.64
N VAL A 27 9.80 -2.40 14.49
CA VAL A 27 10.29 -3.32 13.48
C VAL A 27 11.79 -3.00 13.26
N PRO A 28 12.69 -4.01 13.23
CA PRO A 28 14.10 -3.77 12.94
C PRO A 28 14.27 -2.95 11.64
N ALA A 29 15.20 -2.00 11.63
CA ALA A 29 15.38 -1.07 10.51
C ALA A 29 15.48 -1.77 9.14
N THR A 30 16.19 -2.90 9.07
CA THR A 30 16.28 -3.71 7.84
C THR A 30 14.92 -4.21 7.36
N GLN A 31 14.06 -4.70 8.26
CA GLN A 31 12.71 -5.17 7.91
C GLN A 31 11.81 -4.00 7.50
N ALA A 32 11.93 -2.86 8.18
CA ALA A 32 11.27 -1.61 7.78
C ALA A 32 11.64 -1.21 6.34
N GLN A 33 12.92 -1.20 6.01
CA GLN A 33 13.38 -0.87 4.67
C GLN A 33 12.91 -1.89 3.61
N CYS A 34 12.91 -3.19 3.92
CA CYS A 34 12.42 -4.22 2.98
C CYS A 34 10.92 -4.09 2.71
N PHE A 35 10.13 -3.82 3.76
CA PHE A 35 8.71 -3.47 3.63
C PHE A 35 8.53 -2.25 2.71
N GLN A 36 9.27 -1.18 2.96
CA GLN A 36 9.14 0.07 2.23
C GLN A 36 9.54 -0.08 0.75
N VAL A 37 10.60 -0.83 0.45
CA VAL A 37 10.99 -1.16 -0.93
C VAL A 37 9.86 -1.87 -1.65
N GLN A 38 9.31 -2.95 -1.08
CA GLN A 38 8.26 -3.72 -1.76
C GLN A 38 6.97 -2.90 -1.88
N PHE A 39 6.62 -2.12 -0.86
CA PHE A 39 5.46 -1.23 -0.89
C PHE A 39 5.57 -0.20 -2.02
N LEU A 40 6.67 0.55 -2.06
CA LEU A 40 6.92 1.58 -3.08
C LEU A 40 7.02 1.00 -4.50
N LEU A 41 7.43 -0.26 -4.62
CA LEU A 41 7.54 -0.93 -5.90
C LEU A 41 6.21 -1.49 -6.40
N ARG A 42 5.38 -2.03 -5.51
CA ARG A 42 4.12 -2.66 -5.90
C ARG A 42 2.97 -1.68 -6.03
N LEU A 43 2.95 -0.62 -5.22
CA LEU A 43 1.85 0.35 -5.22
C LEU A 43 1.59 0.95 -6.62
N PRO A 44 2.59 1.51 -7.32
CA PRO A 44 2.35 2.16 -8.60
C PRO A 44 1.89 1.17 -9.68
N GLY A 45 2.42 -0.06 -9.66
CA GLY A 45 1.99 -1.11 -10.57
C GLY A 45 0.54 -1.56 -10.36
N LEU A 46 0.05 -1.52 -9.12
CA LEU A 46 -1.36 -1.83 -8.82
C LEU A 46 -2.30 -0.67 -9.22
N GLU A 47 -1.90 0.57 -8.96
CA GLU A 47 -2.64 1.77 -9.40
C GLU A 47 -2.73 1.84 -10.93
N ALA A 48 -1.64 1.50 -11.63
CA ALA A 48 -1.61 1.37 -13.08
C ALA A 48 -2.59 0.31 -13.60
N LEU A 49 -2.66 -0.86 -12.95
CA LEU A 49 -3.62 -1.91 -13.33
C LEU A 49 -5.07 -1.43 -13.16
N HIS A 50 -5.34 -0.69 -12.10
CA HIS A 50 -6.65 -0.12 -11.83
C HIS A 50 -7.03 0.93 -12.87
N PHE A 51 -6.11 1.83 -13.19
CA PHE A 51 -6.27 2.79 -14.28
C PHE A 51 -6.57 2.10 -15.62
N ILE A 52 -5.80 1.05 -15.98
CA ILE A 52 -6.05 0.26 -17.19
C ILE A 52 -7.46 -0.36 -17.18
N GLY A 53 -7.91 -0.86 -16.02
CA GLY A 53 -9.27 -1.37 -15.83
C GLY A 53 -10.33 -0.30 -16.04
N ALA A 54 -10.14 0.88 -15.45
CA ALA A 54 -11.02 2.04 -15.56
C ALA A 54 -11.12 2.59 -16.99
N VAL A 55 -10.03 2.54 -17.77
CA VAL A 55 -10.08 2.90 -19.19
C VAL A 55 -10.81 1.83 -20.01
N LYS A 56 -10.61 0.54 -19.71
CA LYS A 56 -11.34 -0.54 -20.39
C LYS A 56 -12.85 -0.47 -20.15
N SER A 57 -13.28 -0.01 -18.98
CA SER A 57 -14.70 0.12 -18.63
C SER A 57 -15.43 1.21 -19.42
N LEU A 58 -14.72 2.08 -20.16
CA LEU A 58 -15.34 2.99 -21.13
C LEU A 58 -16.19 2.24 -22.17
N ARG A 59 -15.81 0.99 -22.49
CA ARG A 59 -16.54 0.13 -23.42
C ARG A 59 -17.89 -0.35 -22.89
N ASP A 60 -18.09 -0.28 -21.58
CA ASP A 60 -19.30 -0.75 -20.92
C ASP A 60 -20.37 0.35 -20.80
N ILE A 61 -20.03 1.59 -21.18
CA ILE A 61 -20.98 2.70 -21.21
C ILE A 61 -21.99 2.48 -22.37
N PRO A 62 -23.31 2.57 -22.12
CA PRO A 62 -24.32 2.34 -23.15
C PRO A 62 -24.13 3.24 -24.37
N ALA A 63 -24.28 2.66 -25.57
CA ALA A 63 -24.25 3.43 -26.81
C ALA A 63 -25.34 4.51 -26.81
N GLY A 64 -24.94 5.77 -27.03
CA GLY A 64 -25.83 6.94 -27.02
C GLY A 64 -25.75 7.80 -25.74
N ASP A 65 -24.96 7.41 -24.74
CA ASP A 65 -24.63 8.24 -23.59
C ASP A 65 -23.31 9.01 -23.79
N ASP A 66 -23.29 9.89 -24.79
CA ASP A 66 -22.09 10.67 -25.15
C ASP A 66 -21.66 11.62 -24.01
N ALA A 67 -22.61 12.07 -23.18
CA ALA A 67 -22.34 12.89 -22.01
C ALA A 67 -21.62 12.09 -20.92
N GLY A 68 -22.07 10.87 -20.64
CA GLY A 68 -21.41 9.95 -19.70
C GLY A 68 -20.01 9.56 -20.15
N ILE A 69 -19.80 9.31 -21.45
CA ILE A 69 -18.46 9.05 -22.01
C ILE A 69 -17.55 10.27 -21.85
N GLY A 70 -18.03 11.46 -22.20
CA GLY A 70 -17.27 12.70 -22.08
C GLY A 70 -16.83 12.99 -20.64
N GLN A 71 -17.75 12.85 -19.68
CA GLN A 71 -17.42 13.00 -18.26
C GLN A 71 -16.36 11.98 -17.81
N ARG A 72 -16.51 10.71 -18.20
CA ARG A 72 -15.57 9.67 -17.81
C ARG A 72 -14.16 9.88 -18.39
N ILE A 73 -14.06 10.41 -19.60
CA ILE A 73 -12.78 10.79 -20.22
C ILE A 73 -12.09 11.90 -19.41
N VAL A 74 -12.83 12.90 -18.91
CA VAL A 74 -12.26 13.95 -18.06
C VAL A 74 -11.71 13.35 -16.77
N GLU A 75 -12.49 12.52 -16.08
CA GLU A 75 -12.08 11.83 -14.85
C GLU A 75 -10.81 10.99 -15.07
N LEU A 76 -10.78 10.19 -16.14
CA LEU A 76 -9.62 9.38 -16.49
C LEU A 76 -8.39 10.23 -16.84
N SER A 77 -8.58 11.37 -17.50
CA SER A 77 -7.48 12.30 -17.79
C SER A 77 -6.90 12.93 -16.53
N GLU A 78 -7.71 13.18 -15.50
CA GLU A 78 -7.23 13.66 -14.19
C GLU A 78 -6.50 12.54 -13.43
N GLN A 79 -7.06 11.32 -13.44
CA GLN A 79 -6.44 10.14 -12.84
C GLN A 79 -5.07 9.84 -13.47
N ALA A 80 -4.94 9.98 -14.79
CA ALA A 80 -3.68 9.80 -15.51
C ALA A 80 -2.55 10.71 -14.99
N VAL A 81 -2.88 11.98 -14.68
CA VAL A 81 -1.92 12.94 -14.14
C VAL A 81 -1.51 12.58 -12.71
N THR A 82 -2.46 12.11 -11.90
CA THR A 82 -2.20 11.68 -10.52
C THR A 82 -1.35 10.40 -10.50
N LEU A 83 -1.73 9.37 -11.27
CA LEU A 83 -1.00 8.11 -11.39
C LEU A 83 0.48 8.34 -11.69
N ARG A 84 0.78 9.10 -12.76
CA ARG A 84 2.15 9.39 -13.16
C ARG A 84 2.95 10.13 -12.09
N ARG A 85 2.29 11.03 -11.36
CA ARG A 85 2.91 11.79 -10.27
C ARG A 85 3.29 10.87 -9.11
N ASP A 86 2.42 9.92 -8.78
CA ASP A 86 2.64 9.01 -7.67
C ASP A 86 3.66 7.92 -8.02
N GLU A 87 3.66 7.43 -9.27
CA GLU A 87 4.75 6.64 -9.85
C GLU A 87 6.10 7.36 -9.71
N ALA A 88 6.20 8.62 -10.17
CA ALA A 88 7.44 9.39 -10.09
C ALA A 88 7.93 9.56 -8.65
N ARG A 89 7.02 9.83 -7.71
CA ARG A 89 7.33 9.95 -6.27
C ARG A 89 7.80 8.63 -5.69
N ALA A 90 7.13 7.54 -6.02
CA ALA A 90 7.47 6.22 -5.52
C ALA A 90 8.89 5.82 -5.95
N PHE A 91 9.23 6.00 -7.23
CA PHE A 91 10.58 5.71 -7.73
C PHE A 91 11.64 6.68 -7.19
N ALA A 92 11.32 7.96 -7.02
CA ALA A 92 12.20 8.93 -6.38
C ALA A 92 12.52 8.58 -4.91
N ALA A 93 11.58 7.95 -4.19
CA ALA A 93 11.81 7.44 -2.84
C ALA A 93 12.52 6.08 -2.83
N LEU A 94 12.22 5.22 -3.81
CA LEU A 94 12.78 3.86 -3.93
C LEU A 94 14.28 3.87 -4.26
N ALA A 95 14.72 4.72 -5.19
CA ALA A 95 16.11 4.78 -5.63
C ALA A 95 17.13 5.02 -4.50
N PRO A 96 16.99 6.05 -3.64
CA PRO A 96 17.90 6.25 -2.51
C PRO A 96 17.79 5.14 -1.46
N LEU A 97 16.60 4.53 -1.29
CA LEU A 97 16.40 3.42 -0.36
C LEU A 97 17.17 2.16 -0.80
N LEU A 98 17.06 1.76 -2.06
CA LEU A 98 17.81 0.63 -2.62
C LEU A 98 19.33 0.86 -2.53
N LYS A 99 19.78 2.09 -2.77
CA LYS A 99 21.19 2.48 -2.60
C LYS A 99 21.64 2.36 -1.14
N ALA A 100 20.87 2.88 -0.19
CA ALA A 100 21.18 2.81 1.24
C ALA A 100 21.21 1.36 1.76
N MET A 101 20.37 0.50 1.20
CA MET A 101 20.36 -0.94 1.48
C MET A 101 21.46 -1.71 0.76
N GLY A 102 22.26 -1.10 -0.12
CA GLY A 102 23.28 -1.83 -0.89
C GLY A 102 22.67 -2.91 -1.80
N ALA A 103 21.57 -2.58 -2.48
CA ALA A 103 21.00 -3.45 -3.52
C ALA A 103 21.99 -3.71 -4.66
N THR A 104 21.69 -4.65 -5.55
CA THR A 104 22.57 -4.90 -6.72
C THR A 104 22.69 -3.64 -7.59
N PRO A 105 23.82 -3.43 -8.29
CA PRO A 105 23.99 -2.27 -9.17
C PRO A 105 22.87 -2.14 -10.20
N SER A 106 22.36 -3.26 -10.72
CA SER A 106 21.24 -3.30 -11.66
C SER A 106 19.95 -2.72 -11.06
N LEU A 107 19.55 -3.16 -9.87
CA LEU A 107 18.36 -2.63 -9.18
C LEU A 107 18.50 -1.14 -8.85
N GLN A 108 19.69 -0.72 -8.41
CA GLN A 108 19.96 0.69 -8.12
C GLN A 108 19.87 1.56 -9.37
N SER A 109 20.51 1.14 -10.47
CA SER A 109 20.51 1.90 -11.72
C SER A 109 19.13 1.96 -12.35
N TRP A 110 18.38 0.86 -12.28
CA TRP A 110 17.03 0.81 -12.81
C TRP A 110 16.11 1.78 -12.08
N ALA A 111 15.99 1.67 -10.74
CA ALA A 111 15.11 2.56 -9.98
C ALA A 111 15.48 4.04 -10.13
N ALA A 112 16.77 4.37 -10.23
CA ALA A 112 17.22 5.74 -10.48
C ALA A 112 16.90 6.22 -11.91
N SER A 113 17.07 5.36 -12.92
CA SER A 113 16.69 5.65 -14.30
C SER A 113 15.18 5.89 -14.42
N GLU A 114 14.39 5.09 -13.71
CA GLU A 114 12.95 5.16 -13.75
C GLU A 114 12.41 6.42 -13.06
N ALA A 115 13.00 6.79 -11.91
CA ALA A 115 12.72 8.06 -11.25
C ALA A 115 13.01 9.26 -12.16
N ASP A 116 14.13 9.23 -12.90
CA ASP A 116 14.49 10.29 -13.85
C ASP A 116 13.56 10.32 -15.07
N ARG A 117 13.19 9.16 -15.60
CA ARG A 117 12.25 9.02 -16.72
C ARG A 117 10.88 9.60 -16.37
N LEU A 118 10.30 9.17 -15.26
CA LEU A 118 8.98 9.60 -14.78
C LEU A 118 8.97 11.08 -14.36
N GLY A 119 10.10 11.60 -13.89
CA GLY A 119 10.28 13.02 -13.55
C GLY A 119 10.27 13.97 -14.74
N ARG A 120 10.45 13.48 -15.97
CA ARG A 120 10.41 14.28 -17.20
C ARG A 120 8.95 14.48 -17.67
N PRO A 121 8.66 15.49 -18.52
CA PRO A 121 7.34 15.59 -19.15
C PRO A 121 6.97 14.33 -19.95
N MET A 122 5.68 13.99 -19.96
CA MET A 122 5.16 12.84 -20.70
C MET A 122 5.49 12.97 -22.19
N GLN A 123 6.04 11.90 -22.76
CA GLN A 123 6.43 11.87 -24.16
C GLN A 123 5.32 11.25 -24.98
N TYR A 124 4.74 12.04 -25.88
CA TYR A 124 3.72 11.58 -26.79
C TYR A 124 4.33 10.95 -28.05
N SER A 125 3.82 9.79 -28.45
CA SER A 125 4.07 9.18 -29.74
C SER A 125 3.59 10.07 -30.88
N LYS A 126 4.01 9.80 -32.13
CA LYS A 126 3.60 10.61 -33.29
C LYS A 126 2.08 10.62 -33.48
N ASP A 127 1.42 9.52 -33.17
CA ASP A 127 -0.03 9.38 -33.33
C ASP A 127 -0.75 10.09 -32.18
N GLU A 128 -0.24 9.99 -30.95
CA GLU A 128 -0.76 10.76 -29.82
C GLU A 128 -0.57 12.27 -29.99
N GLN A 129 0.54 12.72 -30.57
CA GLN A 129 0.74 14.15 -30.90
C GLN A 129 -0.28 14.67 -31.92
N ARG A 130 -0.79 13.79 -32.80
CA ARG A 130 -1.88 14.14 -33.71
C ARG A 130 -3.19 14.17 -32.96
N GLN A 131 -3.46 13.16 -32.12
CA GLN A 131 -4.66 13.10 -31.29
C GLN A 131 -4.74 14.28 -30.31
N ALA A 132 -3.61 14.72 -29.74
CA ALA A 132 -3.56 15.82 -28.79
C ALA A 132 -4.03 17.17 -29.37
N LYS A 133 -4.02 17.30 -30.71
CA LYS A 133 -4.51 18.51 -31.39
C LYS A 133 -6.04 18.57 -31.47
N THR A 134 -6.70 17.42 -31.44
CA THR A 134 -8.16 17.30 -31.55
C THR A 134 -8.80 16.95 -30.21
N GLU A 135 -8.20 16.03 -29.47
CA GLU A 135 -8.70 15.46 -28.22
C GLU A 135 -7.53 15.29 -27.22
N PRO A 136 -7.11 16.38 -26.53
CA PRO A 136 -5.96 16.34 -25.63
C PRO A 136 -6.13 15.37 -24.46
N GLN A 137 -7.36 15.21 -23.95
CA GLN A 137 -7.67 14.29 -22.86
C GLN A 137 -7.48 12.82 -23.26
N VAL A 138 -7.95 12.46 -24.46
CA VAL A 138 -7.78 11.11 -25.02
C VAL A 138 -6.30 10.81 -25.26
N ALA A 139 -5.56 11.78 -25.81
CA ALA A 139 -4.11 11.63 -26.01
C ALA A 139 -3.36 11.41 -24.68
N ALA A 140 -3.74 12.12 -23.61
CA ALA A 140 -3.15 11.93 -22.28
C ALA A 140 -3.44 10.54 -21.70
N ILE A 141 -4.68 10.04 -21.85
CA ILE A 141 -5.06 8.69 -21.41
C ILE A 141 -4.25 7.63 -22.16
N LEU A 142 -4.15 7.73 -23.49
CA LEU A 142 -3.40 6.77 -24.31
C LEU A 142 -1.90 6.76 -23.96
N ALA A 143 -1.27 7.93 -23.86
CA ALA A 143 0.13 8.03 -23.48
C ALA A 143 0.40 7.45 -22.08
N THR A 144 -0.55 7.62 -21.16
CA THR A 144 -0.46 7.04 -19.81
C THR A 144 -0.63 5.53 -19.83
N LEU A 145 -1.52 4.98 -20.67
CA LEU A 145 -1.65 3.53 -20.83
C LEU A 145 -0.35 2.89 -21.33
N ASP A 146 0.27 3.49 -22.34
CA ASP A 146 1.53 3.00 -22.91
C ASP A 146 2.68 3.08 -21.87
N GLU A 147 2.76 4.18 -21.10
CA GLU A 147 3.74 4.35 -20.03
C GLU A 147 3.52 3.35 -18.87
N ALA A 148 2.25 3.12 -18.48
CA ALA A 148 1.87 2.19 -17.43
C ALA A 148 2.19 0.72 -17.80
N ASP A 149 1.93 0.31 -19.04
CA ASP A 149 2.22 -1.05 -19.50
C ASP A 149 3.73 -1.32 -19.59
N ALA A 150 4.50 -0.31 -20.03
CA ALA A 150 5.96 -0.35 -20.00
C ALA A 150 6.51 -0.45 -18.58
N LEU A 151 6.04 0.42 -17.67
CA LEU A 151 6.47 0.43 -16.27
C LEU A 151 6.19 -0.91 -15.58
N LYS A 152 5.01 -1.49 -15.84
CA LYS A 152 4.64 -2.80 -15.31
C LYS A 152 5.59 -3.89 -15.79
N THR A 153 5.86 -3.93 -17.09
CA THR A 153 6.75 -4.95 -17.70
C THR A 153 8.14 -4.90 -17.07
N ASP A 154 8.69 -3.70 -16.89
CA ASP A 154 10.00 -3.49 -16.28
C ASP A 154 9.99 -3.84 -14.78
N THR A 155 8.93 -3.46 -14.06
CA THR A 155 8.76 -3.78 -12.64
C THR A 155 8.68 -5.29 -12.41
N ASP A 156 7.89 -6.02 -13.21
CA ASP A 156 7.76 -7.47 -13.10
C ASP A 156 9.10 -8.18 -13.38
N ALA A 157 9.92 -7.65 -14.30
CA ALA A 157 11.26 -8.18 -14.55
C ALA A 157 12.18 -8.02 -13.32
N HIS A 158 12.12 -6.87 -12.64
CA HIS A 158 13.00 -6.57 -11.49
C HIS A 158 12.48 -7.10 -10.14
N LEU A 159 11.20 -7.45 -10.04
CA LEU A 159 10.63 -8.08 -8.83
C LEU A 159 11.29 -9.41 -8.50
N HIS A 160 11.62 -10.21 -9.52
CA HIS A 160 12.34 -11.47 -9.33
C HIS A 160 13.75 -11.23 -8.76
N ASP A 161 14.48 -10.27 -9.32
CA ASP A 161 15.83 -9.92 -8.88
C ASP A 161 15.83 -9.38 -7.44
N LEU A 162 14.83 -8.56 -7.10
CA LEU A 162 14.64 -8.05 -5.75
C LEU A 162 14.40 -9.18 -4.74
N ALA A 163 13.48 -10.10 -5.05
CA ALA A 163 13.17 -11.23 -4.18
C ALA A 163 14.41 -12.13 -3.97
N LEU A 164 15.14 -12.41 -5.05
CA LEU A 164 16.39 -13.19 -4.99
C LEU A 164 17.44 -12.48 -4.13
N TRP A 165 17.67 -11.19 -4.34
CA TRP A 165 18.62 -10.41 -3.56
C TRP A 165 18.25 -10.35 -2.08
N LEU A 166 16.98 -10.10 -1.74
CA LEU A 166 16.48 -10.09 -0.36
C LEU A 166 16.69 -11.44 0.31
N SER A 167 16.33 -12.52 -0.37
CA SER A 167 16.49 -13.89 0.13
C SER A 167 17.96 -14.21 0.43
N LEU A 168 18.87 -13.88 -0.49
CA LEU A 168 20.29 -14.19 -0.36
C LEU A 168 21.03 -13.32 0.65
N THR A 169 20.69 -12.04 0.78
CA THR A 169 21.49 -11.07 1.53
C THR A 169 20.88 -10.65 2.86
N ARG A 170 19.55 -10.75 3.01
CA ARG A 170 18.80 -10.25 4.17
C ARG A 170 18.05 -11.34 4.93
N GLY A 171 17.89 -12.52 4.33
CA GLY A 171 17.31 -13.70 4.97
C GLY A 171 15.77 -13.69 5.03
N PRO A 172 15.17 -14.73 5.63
CA PRO A 172 13.73 -14.99 5.53
C PRO A 172 12.86 -13.92 6.20
N ALA A 173 13.33 -13.28 7.27
CA ALA A 173 12.56 -12.24 7.94
C ALA A 173 12.44 -10.95 7.11
N ALA A 174 13.44 -10.67 6.26
CA ALA A 174 13.40 -9.53 5.34
C ALA A 174 12.48 -9.81 4.15
N LEU A 175 12.53 -11.02 3.59
CA LEU A 175 11.59 -11.45 2.55
C LEU A 175 10.14 -11.41 3.06
N TRP A 176 9.91 -11.90 4.28
CA TRP A 176 8.59 -11.80 4.92
C TRP A 176 8.12 -10.34 5.08
N ALA A 177 9.00 -9.42 5.49
CA ALA A 177 8.66 -8.01 5.61
C ALA A 177 8.35 -7.37 4.24
N ALA A 178 9.06 -7.77 3.18
CA ALA A 178 8.74 -7.37 1.82
C ALA A 178 7.33 -7.87 1.42
N ASP A 179 7.01 -9.16 1.60
CA ASP A 179 5.67 -9.68 1.32
C ASP A 179 4.57 -8.91 2.09
N VAL A 180 4.83 -8.48 3.32
CA VAL A 180 3.90 -7.62 4.09
C VAL A 180 3.75 -6.24 3.46
N GLY A 181 4.81 -5.68 2.88
CA GLY A 181 4.78 -4.45 2.08
C GLY A 181 3.91 -4.59 0.83
N GLU A 182 4.03 -5.71 0.10
CA GLU A 182 3.18 -6.02 -1.05
C GLU A 182 1.70 -6.13 -0.67
N LEU A 183 1.39 -6.86 0.41
CA LEU A 183 0.03 -6.92 0.94
C LEU A 183 -0.49 -5.53 1.29
N THR A 184 0.34 -4.68 1.89
CA THR A 184 -0.09 -3.33 2.29
C THR A 184 -0.37 -2.44 1.08
N ALA A 185 0.41 -2.56 0.00
CA ALA A 185 0.12 -1.88 -1.27
C ALA A 185 -1.21 -2.37 -1.88
N ALA A 186 -1.49 -3.67 -1.84
CA ALA A 186 -2.77 -4.21 -2.28
C ALA A 186 -3.95 -3.72 -1.43
N LEU A 187 -3.78 -3.60 -0.11
CA LEU A 187 -4.79 -3.02 0.77
C LEU A 187 -5.02 -1.54 0.48
N HIS A 188 -3.96 -0.79 0.19
CA HIS A 188 -4.05 0.63 -0.14
C HIS A 188 -5.00 0.87 -1.31
N VAL A 189 -4.76 0.13 -2.39
CA VAL A 189 -5.56 0.21 -3.61
C VAL A 189 -6.98 -0.32 -3.41
N ALA A 190 -7.15 -1.44 -2.69
CA ALA A 190 -8.49 -1.98 -2.38
C ALA A 190 -9.35 -1.01 -1.55
N LEU A 191 -8.73 -0.18 -0.69
CA LEU A 191 -9.44 0.83 0.08
C LEU A 191 -9.91 2.01 -0.77
N ALA A 192 -9.20 2.36 -1.83
CA ALA A 192 -9.56 3.44 -2.74
C ALA A 192 -10.77 3.06 -3.63
N ASP A 193 -10.82 1.82 -4.13
CA ASP A 193 -11.82 1.41 -5.14
C ASP A 193 -12.95 0.51 -4.63
N HIS A 194 -13.06 0.31 -3.31
CA HIS A 194 -14.09 -0.53 -2.69
C HIS A 194 -14.15 -1.98 -3.23
N GLU A 195 -13.06 -2.48 -3.83
CA GLU A 195 -13.01 -3.84 -4.35
C GLU A 195 -12.88 -4.90 -3.25
N GLU A 196 -13.35 -6.12 -3.55
CA GLU A 196 -13.35 -7.23 -2.60
C GLU A 196 -11.92 -7.73 -2.30
N PRO A 197 -11.45 -7.66 -1.05
CA PRO A 197 -10.06 -7.96 -0.66
C PRO A 197 -9.80 -9.47 -0.53
N ARG A 198 -10.45 -10.33 -1.33
CA ARG A 198 -10.39 -11.79 -1.18
C ARG A 198 -8.96 -12.33 -1.26
N LEU A 199 -8.13 -11.73 -2.13
CA LEU A 199 -6.70 -12.03 -2.25
C LEU A 199 -5.91 -11.55 -1.01
N ALA A 200 -6.29 -10.43 -0.40
CA ALA A 200 -5.63 -9.93 0.79
C ALA A 200 -5.86 -10.85 2.01
N ILE A 201 -7.02 -11.51 2.12
CA ILE A 201 -7.32 -12.45 3.22
C ILE A 201 -6.41 -13.68 3.19
N SER A 202 -6.25 -14.31 2.02
CA SER A 202 -5.44 -15.52 1.88
C SER A 202 -3.95 -15.23 2.09
N VAL A 203 -3.47 -14.09 1.56
CA VAL A 203 -2.10 -13.61 1.74
C VAL A 203 -1.85 -13.22 3.20
N ALA A 204 -2.77 -12.50 3.86
CA ALA A 204 -2.63 -12.13 5.26
C ALA A 204 -2.55 -13.34 6.20
N ARG A 205 -3.36 -14.38 5.94
CA ARG A 205 -3.28 -15.63 6.70
C ARG A 205 -1.92 -16.30 6.52
N ARG A 206 -1.46 -16.46 5.27
CA ARG A 206 -0.13 -17.03 4.98
C ARG A 206 0.95 -16.29 5.74
N LEU A 207 0.96 -14.95 5.66
CA LEU A 207 1.99 -14.11 6.29
C LEU A 207 1.92 -14.16 7.82
N ARG A 208 0.73 -14.30 8.40
CA ARG A 208 0.58 -14.49 9.84
C ARG A 208 1.17 -15.85 10.27
N ASP A 209 0.88 -16.90 9.52
CA ASP A 209 1.29 -18.27 9.86
C ASP A 209 2.79 -18.52 9.61
N THR A 210 3.38 -17.81 8.64
CA THR A 210 4.82 -17.89 8.31
C THR A 210 5.65 -16.79 8.97
N ALA A 211 5.10 -16.05 9.93
CA ALA A 211 5.80 -14.96 10.59
C ALA A 211 7.09 -15.47 11.29
N PRO A 212 8.25 -14.82 11.07
CA PRO A 212 9.51 -15.26 11.64
C PRO A 212 9.53 -15.13 13.18
N PRO A 213 10.37 -15.91 13.88
CA PRO A 213 10.60 -15.73 15.31
C PRO A 213 11.06 -14.29 15.60
N GLY A 214 10.32 -13.58 16.44
CA GLY A 214 10.57 -12.16 16.74
C GLY A 214 9.80 -11.16 15.86
N ALA A 215 8.89 -11.62 14.99
CA ALA A 215 7.97 -10.74 14.28
C ALA A 215 7.19 -9.84 15.28
N PRO A 216 7.16 -8.51 15.07
CA PRO A 216 6.53 -7.59 16.01
C PRO A 216 5.06 -7.94 16.23
N ALA A 217 4.62 -7.89 17.49
CA ALA A 217 3.25 -8.23 17.86
C ALA A 217 2.24 -7.36 17.10
N ALA A 218 2.51 -6.05 16.99
CA ALA A 218 1.66 -5.12 16.24
C ALA A 218 1.42 -5.54 14.77
N VAL A 219 2.43 -6.08 14.09
CA VAL A 219 2.28 -6.56 12.70
C VAL A 219 1.43 -7.82 12.66
N ARG A 220 1.66 -8.77 13.58
CA ARG A 220 0.84 -9.99 13.68
C ARG A 220 -0.61 -9.69 14.04
N ASP A 221 -0.84 -8.72 14.91
CA ASP A 221 -2.18 -8.27 15.31
C ASP A 221 -2.90 -7.61 14.13
N ALA A 222 -2.21 -6.74 13.37
CA ALA A 222 -2.74 -6.12 12.16
C ALA A 222 -3.11 -7.16 11.09
N LEU A 223 -2.24 -8.14 10.82
CA LEU A 223 -2.56 -9.26 9.94
C LEU A 223 -3.75 -10.09 10.48
N GLY A 224 -3.87 -10.21 11.79
CA GLY A 224 -5.00 -10.87 12.46
C GLY A 224 -6.35 -10.21 12.23
N LEU A 225 -6.40 -8.89 11.98
CA LEU A 225 -7.64 -8.18 11.62
C LEU A 225 -8.19 -8.60 10.26
N LEU A 226 -7.32 -9.06 9.37
CA LEU A 226 -7.64 -9.51 8.01
C LEU A 226 -8.02 -10.99 7.94
N VAL A 227 -7.81 -11.76 9.02
CA VAL A 227 -8.14 -13.18 9.08
C VAL A 227 -9.48 -13.36 9.79
N PRO A 228 -10.54 -13.82 9.09
CA PRO A 228 -11.84 -14.01 9.71
C PRO A 228 -11.78 -15.02 10.88
N LYS A 229 -12.34 -14.64 12.03
CA LYS A 229 -12.42 -15.49 13.22
C LYS A 229 -13.51 -16.54 13.03
N GLY A 230 -13.20 -17.65 12.35
CA GLY A 230 -14.07 -18.82 12.29
C GLY A 230 -13.80 -19.76 13.46
N GLY A 231 -14.83 -20.14 14.23
CA GLY A 231 -14.73 -21.10 15.34
C GLY A 231 -14.15 -22.46 14.93
N ASN A 232 -13.78 -23.27 15.93
CA ASN A 232 -12.95 -24.50 15.92
C ASN A 232 -13.22 -25.61 14.87
N LEU A 233 -14.10 -25.41 13.90
CA LEU A 233 -14.37 -26.32 12.77
C LEU A 233 -13.90 -25.77 11.41
N SER A 234 -13.33 -24.56 11.37
CA SER A 234 -12.84 -23.85 10.18
C SER A 234 -11.63 -24.48 9.47
N GLY A 235 -11.11 -25.60 9.97
CA GLY A 235 -10.09 -26.42 9.30
C GLY A 235 -10.66 -27.45 8.31
N LEU A 236 -11.98 -27.70 8.29
CA LEU A 236 -12.61 -28.73 7.47
C LEU A 236 -13.46 -28.20 6.31
N VAL A 237 -13.76 -26.91 6.30
CA VAL A 237 -14.48 -26.25 5.19
C VAL A 237 -13.79 -24.92 4.91
N PRO A 238 -13.32 -24.64 3.69
CA PRO A 238 -12.91 -23.30 3.33
C PRO A 238 -14.13 -22.41 3.47
N VAL A 239 -14.17 -21.58 4.52
CA VAL A 239 -15.20 -20.55 4.66
C VAL A 239 -14.86 -19.49 3.61
N VAL A 240 -15.42 -19.66 2.41
CA VAL A 240 -15.24 -18.82 1.23
C VAL A 240 -15.99 -17.47 1.37
N THR A 241 -16.68 -17.21 2.48
CA THR A 241 -17.71 -16.15 2.53
C THR A 241 -17.58 -15.11 3.64
N ALA A 242 -16.52 -15.12 4.45
CA ALA A 242 -16.37 -14.10 5.49
C ALA A 242 -15.72 -12.83 4.90
N ASN A 243 -16.56 -11.89 4.45
CA ASN A 243 -16.11 -10.56 4.05
C ASN A 243 -15.45 -9.85 5.24
N VAL A 244 -14.20 -9.40 5.07
CA VAL A 244 -13.53 -8.55 6.06
C VAL A 244 -14.17 -7.16 5.98
N PRO A 245 -14.69 -6.60 7.10
CA PRO A 245 -15.29 -5.27 7.10
C PRO A 245 -14.30 -4.21 6.60
N ALA A 246 -14.77 -3.22 5.84
CA ALA A 246 -13.92 -2.13 5.34
C ALA A 246 -13.15 -1.40 6.45
N HIS A 247 -13.77 -1.23 7.63
CA HIS A 247 -13.09 -0.68 8.81
C HIS A 247 -11.89 -1.53 9.26
N SER A 248 -12.01 -2.86 9.21
CA SER A 248 -10.90 -3.77 9.56
C SER A 248 -9.77 -3.71 8.53
N LEU A 249 -10.09 -3.51 7.25
CA LEU A 249 -9.08 -3.29 6.20
C LEU A 249 -8.31 -2.00 6.44
N ALA A 250 -9.03 -0.89 6.69
CA ALA A 250 -8.42 0.41 6.96
C ALA A 250 -7.56 0.37 8.23
N GLN A 251 -8.06 -0.25 9.30
CA GLN A 251 -7.32 -0.42 10.54
C GLN A 251 -6.06 -1.27 10.35
N ALA A 252 -6.14 -2.36 9.58
CA ALA A 252 -4.98 -3.19 9.27
C ALA A 252 -3.95 -2.42 8.43
N HIS A 253 -4.38 -1.74 7.37
CA HIS A 253 -3.54 -0.89 6.54
C HIS A 253 -2.77 0.14 7.37
N ASP A 254 -3.47 0.92 8.20
CA ASP A 254 -2.86 1.98 9.00
C ASP A 254 -1.92 1.44 10.07
N ALA A 255 -2.26 0.29 10.66
CA ALA A 255 -1.43 -0.39 11.65
C ALA A 255 -0.14 -0.93 11.01
N LEU A 256 -0.21 -1.49 9.80
CA LEU A 256 0.95 -1.96 9.05
C LEU A 256 1.86 -0.78 8.67
N LEU A 257 1.32 0.29 8.09
CA LEU A 257 2.10 1.50 7.78
C LEU A 257 2.74 2.11 9.04
N ALA A 258 2.03 2.12 10.17
CA ALA A 258 2.57 2.59 11.44
C ALA A 258 3.72 1.71 11.94
N ALA A 259 3.55 0.38 11.92
CA ALA A 259 4.53 -0.56 12.45
C ALA A 259 5.86 -0.51 11.69
N PHE A 260 5.82 -0.31 10.37
CA PHE A 260 6.99 -0.22 9.50
C PHE A 260 7.48 1.23 9.24
N ALA A 261 6.99 2.21 10.01
CA ALA A 261 7.33 3.62 9.89
C ALA A 261 7.17 4.18 8.46
N ALA A 262 6.15 3.71 7.74
CA ALA A 262 5.91 3.96 6.32
C ALA A 262 4.77 4.96 6.06
N LYS A 263 4.20 5.58 7.10
CA LYS A 263 3.09 6.55 6.94
C LYS A 263 3.42 7.73 6.01
N GLY A 264 4.69 8.14 5.93
CA GLY A 264 5.13 9.23 5.05
C GLY A 264 5.37 8.82 3.60
N LEU A 265 5.20 7.54 3.26
CA LEU A 265 5.34 7.04 1.88
C LEU A 265 4.03 7.14 1.09
N VAL A 266 2.92 7.39 1.77
CA VAL A 266 1.61 7.67 1.19
C VAL A 266 1.37 9.17 1.28
N ALA A 267 0.92 9.81 0.21
CA ALA A 267 0.68 11.25 0.23
C ALA A 267 -0.42 11.62 1.26
N PRO A 268 -0.32 12.75 1.96
CA PRO A 268 -1.29 13.14 2.98
C PRO A 268 -2.67 13.60 2.46
N GLU A 269 -3.08 13.28 1.22
CA GLU A 269 -4.39 13.69 0.68
C GLU A 269 -5.31 12.56 0.17
N ASP A 270 -4.91 11.28 0.21
CA ASP A 270 -5.66 10.21 -0.48
C ASP A 270 -6.58 9.34 0.41
N VAL A 271 -7.02 9.86 1.56
CA VAL A 271 -8.22 9.28 2.19
C VAL A 271 -9.41 10.09 1.68
N PRO A 272 -10.27 9.55 0.79
CA PRO A 272 -11.52 10.21 0.48
C PRO A 272 -12.25 10.43 1.80
N LYS A 273 -12.36 11.69 2.22
CA LYS A 273 -13.25 12.04 3.33
C LYS A 273 -14.63 11.60 2.86
N ALA A 274 -15.18 10.59 3.55
CA ALA A 274 -16.56 10.18 3.37
C ALA A 274 -17.43 11.44 3.26
N PRO A 275 -18.33 11.53 2.27
CA PRO A 275 -19.18 12.71 2.12
C PRO A 275 -19.93 12.89 3.44
N VAL A 276 -19.67 14.02 4.09
CA VAL A 276 -20.47 14.47 5.23
C VAL A 276 -21.74 15.02 4.61
N ASP A 277 -22.79 14.21 4.61
CA ASP A 277 -24.14 14.64 4.24
C ASP A 277 -24.48 15.92 5.01
N LYS A 278 -24.81 16.97 4.25
CA LYS A 278 -25.43 18.21 4.73
C LYS A 278 -26.76 18.38 4.03
#